data_AF-A0A7L1XVD6-F1
#
_entry.id   AF-A0A7L1XVD6-F1
#
_cell.length_a   1.000
_cell.length_b   1.000
_cell.length_c   1.000
_cell.angle_alpha   90.00
_cell.angle_beta   90.00
_cell.angle_gamma   90.00
#
_symmetry.space_group_name_H-M   'P 1'
#
loop_
_entity.id
_entity.type
_entity.pdbx_description
1 polymer ?
#
loop_
_entity_poly.entity_id
_entity_poly.type
_entity_poly.pdbx_seq_one_letter_code
_entity_poly.pdbx_strand_id
1 'polypeptide(L)'
;ALTIGNAKADFLVFPAWTAPSGDILSQAQQSHDFFHQSAKVLHRQFHISLTDARAIVASCPDCQIVVLPQSIAVNPQGLGPLQLWQMNVSHIPQFGHFRYVRVTIDCFSMAMWATAQ
;
A
#
# COMPACT_ATOMS: atom_id res chain seq x y z
N ALA A 1 -54.63 10.76 32.27
CA ALA A 1 -53.40 11.60 32.26
C ALA A 1 -52.11 10.78 32.12
N LEU A 2 -52.01 9.58 32.67
CA LEU A 2 -50.78 8.76 32.64
C LEU A 2 -50.44 8.10 31.29
N THR A 3 -51.42 7.87 30.42
CA THR A 3 -51.20 7.20 29.11
C THR A 3 -50.61 8.12 28.04
N ILE A 4 -50.79 9.44 28.15
CA ILE A 4 -50.26 10.41 27.17
C ILE A 4 -48.79 10.76 27.45
N GLY A 5 -48.39 10.77 28.73
CA GLY A 5 -46.99 11.02 29.13
C GLY A 5 -46.04 9.93 28.68
N ASN A 6 -46.44 8.65 28.84
CA ASN A 6 -45.58 7.51 28.50
C ASN A 6 -45.44 7.35 26.98
N ALA A 7 -46.53 7.50 26.21
CA ALA A 7 -46.46 7.44 24.75
C ALA A 7 -45.55 8.52 24.13
N LYS A 8 -45.44 9.69 24.78
CA LYS A 8 -44.60 10.79 24.31
C LYS A 8 -43.12 10.64 24.71
N ALA A 9 -42.84 10.01 25.86
CA ALA A 9 -41.48 9.69 26.29
C ALA A 9 -40.90 8.52 25.48
N ASP A 10 -41.70 7.48 25.23
CA ASP A 10 -41.28 6.30 24.45
C ASP A 10 -41.06 6.65 22.97
N PHE A 11 -41.87 7.53 22.37
CA PHE A 11 -41.69 8.00 20.99
C PHE A 11 -40.41 8.82 20.77
N LEU A 12 -39.91 9.50 21.81
CA LEU A 12 -38.77 10.41 21.69
C LEU A 12 -37.42 9.78 22.07
N VAL A 13 -37.40 8.64 22.76
CA VAL A 13 -36.14 7.98 23.19
C VAL A 13 -35.87 6.67 22.42
N PHE A 14 -36.91 5.99 21.93
CA PHE A 14 -36.76 4.63 21.41
C PHE A 14 -36.09 4.51 20.02
N PRO A 15 -36.35 5.39 19.02
CA PRO A 15 -35.68 5.25 17.72
C PRO A 15 -34.21 5.71 17.74
N ALA A 16 -33.80 6.49 18.75
CA ALA A 16 -32.50 7.14 18.79
C ALA A 16 -31.46 6.41 19.67
N TRP A 17 -31.88 5.52 20.59
CA TRP A 17 -30.96 4.82 21.51
C TRP A 17 -30.99 3.29 21.38
N THR A 18 -32.10 2.68 20.93
CA THR A 18 -32.27 1.21 20.96
C THR A 18 -32.27 0.51 19.61
N ALA A 19 -31.80 1.18 18.55
CA ALA A 19 -31.07 0.40 17.55
C ALA A 19 -29.72 0.08 18.21
N PRO A 20 -29.29 -1.20 18.30
CA PRO A 20 -27.90 -1.46 18.64
C PRO A 20 -27.08 -0.60 17.69
N SER A 21 -25.95 -0.06 18.17
CA SER A 21 -24.92 0.48 17.30
C SER A 21 -24.61 -0.57 16.22
N GLY A 22 -25.39 -0.56 15.14
CA GLY A 22 -25.10 -1.19 13.88
C GLY A 22 -23.86 -0.45 13.46
N ASP A 23 -22.76 -1.11 13.80
CA ASP A 23 -21.47 -0.54 14.09
C ASP A 23 -21.15 0.53 13.06
N ILE A 24 -20.84 1.78 13.44
CA ILE A 24 -20.50 2.83 12.47
C ILE A 24 -19.41 2.33 11.51
N LEU A 25 -18.56 1.42 12.01
CA LEU A 25 -17.63 0.62 11.25
C LEU A 25 -18.28 -0.35 10.25
N SER A 26 -19.31 -1.11 10.65
CA SER A 26 -20.09 -1.98 9.75
C SER A 26 -20.78 -1.18 8.64
N GLN A 27 -21.31 0.00 8.94
CA GLN A 27 -21.88 0.89 7.92
C GLN A 27 -20.79 1.43 6.96
N ALA A 28 -19.63 1.80 7.51
CA ALA A 28 -18.48 2.22 6.72
C ALA A 28 -17.95 1.10 5.82
N GLN A 29 -17.94 -0.15 6.31
CA GLN A 29 -17.61 -1.35 5.54
C GLN A 29 -18.58 -1.56 4.39
N GLN A 30 -19.89 -1.62 4.66
CA GLN A 30 -20.91 -1.80 3.60
C GLN A 30 -20.84 -0.69 2.54
N SER A 31 -20.61 0.55 2.98
CA SER A 31 -20.46 1.67 2.06
C SER A 31 -19.17 1.56 1.22
N HIS A 32 -18.08 1.07 1.82
CA HIS A 32 -16.86 0.76 1.07
C HIS A 32 -17.05 -0.42 0.10
N ASP A 33 -17.73 -1.48 0.50
CA ASP A 33 -17.98 -2.65 -0.36
C ASP A 33 -18.78 -2.29 -1.61
N PHE A 34 -19.69 -1.31 -1.51
CA PHE A 34 -20.49 -0.86 -2.64
C PHE A 34 -19.78 0.18 -3.53
N PHE A 35 -19.08 1.16 -2.94
CA PHE A 35 -18.52 2.31 -3.66
C PHE A 35 -16.99 2.30 -3.82
N HIS A 36 -16.28 1.39 -3.14
CA HIS A 36 -14.82 1.34 -3.02
C HIS A 36 -14.16 2.68 -2.67
N GLN A 37 -14.85 3.48 -1.85
CA GLN A 37 -14.39 4.82 -1.46
C GLN A 37 -13.12 4.78 -0.58
N SER A 38 -12.22 5.75 -0.75
CA SER A 38 -10.94 5.78 -0.03
C SER A 38 -11.08 5.94 1.49
N ALA A 39 -10.04 5.55 2.24
CA ALA A 39 -9.98 5.68 3.70
C ALA A 39 -10.21 7.12 4.19
N LYS A 40 -9.78 8.13 3.42
CA LYS A 40 -9.98 9.54 3.79
C LYS A 40 -11.45 9.96 3.72
N VAL A 41 -12.21 9.39 2.78
CA VAL A 41 -13.65 9.64 2.64
C VAL A 41 -14.41 8.96 3.77
N LEU A 42 -14.09 7.69 4.04
CA LEU A 42 -14.67 6.93 5.16
C LEU A 42 -14.47 7.64 6.51
N HIS A 43 -13.24 8.08 6.80
CA HIS A 43 -12.90 8.83 8.01
C HIS A 43 -13.78 10.09 8.19
N ARG A 44 -14.03 10.83 7.10
CA ARG A 44 -14.81 12.07 7.14
C ARG A 44 -16.31 11.84 7.23
N GLN A 45 -16.81 10.84 6.52
CA GLN A 45 -18.24 10.57 6.38
C GLN A 45 -18.83 9.84 7.58
N PHE A 46 -18.07 8.89 8.13
CA PHE A 46 -18.51 8.07 9.26
C PHE A 46 -17.86 8.50 10.58
N HIS A 47 -16.98 9.51 10.56
CA HIS A 47 -16.25 10.00 11.74
C HIS A 47 -15.47 8.90 12.50
N ILE A 48 -15.11 7.80 11.82
CA ILE A 48 -14.27 6.71 12.34
C ILE A 48 -12.80 7.11 12.32
N SER A 49 -11.91 6.43 13.05
CA SER A 49 -10.49 6.79 13.01
C SER A 49 -9.87 6.56 11.62
N LEU A 50 -8.82 7.31 11.28
CA LEU A 50 -8.12 7.10 10.01
C LEU A 50 -7.48 5.70 9.93
N THR A 51 -7.12 5.13 11.08
CA THR A 51 -6.61 3.75 11.19
C THR A 51 -7.68 2.75 10.81
N ASP A 52 -8.90 2.89 11.34
CA ASP A 52 -10.01 1.99 11.03
C ASP A 52 -10.44 2.12 9.57
N ALA A 53 -10.50 3.35 9.07
CA ALA A 53 -10.80 3.58 7.66
C ALA A 53 -9.75 2.98 6.71
N ARG A 54 -8.46 3.02 7.07
CA ARG A 54 -7.40 2.34 6.33
C ARG A 54 -7.54 0.82 6.41
N ALA A 55 -7.93 0.29 7.56
CA ALA A 55 -8.16 -1.14 7.73
C ALA A 55 -9.32 -1.64 6.85
N ILE A 56 -10.42 -0.89 6.76
CA ILE A 56 -11.53 -1.21 5.85
C ILE A 56 -11.04 -1.31 4.40
N VAL A 57 -10.36 -0.28 3.90
CA VAL A 57 -9.83 -0.30 2.51
C VAL A 57 -8.79 -1.40 2.31
N ALA A 58 -7.92 -1.65 3.28
CA ALA A 58 -6.90 -2.71 3.20
C ALA A 58 -7.50 -4.12 3.23
N SER A 59 -8.67 -4.30 3.84
CA SER A 59 -9.39 -5.57 3.89
C SER A 59 -10.19 -5.88 2.62
N CYS A 60 -10.42 -4.90 1.75
CA CYS A 60 -11.16 -5.10 0.51
C CYS A 60 -10.29 -5.80 -0.54
N PRO A 61 -10.65 -7.02 -1.01
CA PRO A 61 -9.84 -7.80 -1.93
C PRO A 61 -9.64 -7.10 -3.28
N ASP A 62 -10.66 -6.39 -3.76
CA ASP A 62 -10.61 -5.63 -5.02
C ASP A 62 -9.68 -4.42 -4.92
N CYS A 63 -9.59 -3.82 -3.72
CA CYS A 63 -8.72 -2.67 -3.44
C CYS A 63 -7.31 -3.09 -2.99
N GLN A 64 -7.12 -4.33 -2.55
CA GLN A 64 -5.82 -4.84 -2.10
C GLN A 64 -4.81 -4.92 -3.25
N ILE A 65 -5.28 -5.11 -4.48
CA ILE A 65 -4.45 -5.05 -5.72
C ILE A 65 -3.81 -3.66 -5.88
N VAL A 66 -4.42 -2.61 -5.32
CA VAL A 66 -3.91 -1.23 -5.36
C VAL A 66 -2.75 -1.03 -4.38
N VAL A 67 -2.60 -1.88 -3.36
CA VAL A 67 -1.38 -1.91 -2.53
C VAL A 67 -0.37 -2.78 -3.23
N LEU A 68 0.33 -2.20 -4.22
CA LEU A 68 1.52 -2.83 -4.78
C LEU A 68 2.44 -3.23 -3.62
N PRO A 69 2.88 -4.50 -3.51
CA PRO A 69 4.02 -4.80 -2.68
C PRO A 69 5.18 -3.94 -3.18
N GLN A 70 5.67 -3.03 -2.34
CA GLN A 70 6.94 -2.37 -2.55
C GLN A 70 8.03 -3.42 -2.35
N SER A 71 8.18 -4.32 -3.32
CA SER A 71 9.42 -5.07 -3.43
C SER A 71 10.49 -4.04 -3.78
N ILE A 72 11.24 -3.62 -2.75
CA ILE A 72 12.49 -2.93 -2.98
C ILE A 72 13.40 -3.99 -3.60
N ALA A 73 13.39 -4.06 -4.93
CA ALA A 73 14.26 -4.96 -5.67
C ALA A 73 15.71 -4.56 -5.35
N VAL A 74 16.44 -5.45 -4.68
CA VAL A 74 17.86 -5.26 -4.38
C VAL A 74 18.71 -5.99 -5.39
N ASN A 75 19.89 -5.43 -5.68
CA ASN A 75 20.87 -6.05 -6.55
C ASN A 75 21.51 -7.27 -5.84
N PRO A 76 21.47 -8.49 -6.40
CA PRO A 76 22.09 -9.65 -5.77
C PRO A 76 23.59 -9.46 -5.58
N GLN A 77 24.11 -9.91 -4.44
CA GLN A 77 25.54 -9.91 -4.10
C GLN A 77 26.10 -11.33 -4.12
N GLY A 78 27.36 -11.48 -4.49
CA GLY A 78 28.06 -12.77 -4.38
C GLY A 78 28.32 -13.12 -2.92
N LEU A 79 28.38 -14.42 -2.58
CA LEU A 79 28.70 -14.87 -1.22
C LEU A 79 30.22 -15.01 -0.98
N GLY A 80 30.99 -15.02 -2.06
CA GLY A 80 32.44 -15.05 -2.05
C GLY A 80 33.00 -14.51 -3.37
N PRO A 81 34.33 -14.31 -3.44
CA PRO A 81 34.97 -13.80 -4.64
C PRO A 81 34.73 -14.75 -5.82
N LEU A 82 34.64 -14.18 -7.02
CA LEU A 82 34.52 -14.89 -8.30
C LEU A 82 33.20 -15.65 -8.49
N GLN A 83 32.22 -15.52 -7.59
CA GLN A 83 30.95 -16.26 -7.66
C GLN A 83 29.86 -15.56 -8.46
N LEU A 84 29.76 -14.24 -8.34
CA LEU A 84 28.75 -13.44 -9.02
C LEU A 84 29.40 -12.21 -9.63
N TRP A 85 29.21 -12.06 -10.93
CA TRP A 85 29.73 -10.94 -11.69
C TRP A 85 28.59 -10.20 -12.36
N GLN A 86 28.66 -8.88 -12.34
CA GLN A 86 27.78 -8.02 -13.12
C GLN A 86 28.54 -7.41 -14.27
N MET A 87 27.99 -7.58 -15.46
CA MET A 87 28.57 -7.05 -16.69
C MET A 87 27.63 -5.98 -17.24
N ASN A 88 28.19 -4.83 -17.57
CA ASN A 88 27.50 -3.78 -18.30
C ASN A 88 28.42 -3.18 -19.36
N VAL A 89 27.86 -2.41 -20.29
CA VAL A 89 28.59 -1.64 -21.28
C VAL A 89 28.43 -0.15 -20.97
N SER A 90 29.54 0.55 -20.86
CA SER A 90 29.58 2.01 -20.68
C SER A 90 30.00 2.68 -21.99
N HIS A 91 29.29 3.74 -22.37
CA HIS A 91 29.63 4.53 -23.54
C HIS A 91 30.60 5.67 -23.16
N ILE A 92 31.82 5.62 -23.69
CA ILE A 92 32.93 6.56 -23.44
C ILE A 92 33.39 7.15 -24.79
N PRO A 93 32.85 8.30 -25.23
CA PRO A 93 33.12 8.88 -26.55
C PRO A 93 34.60 9.11 -26.88
N GLN A 94 35.43 9.35 -25.85
CA GLN A 94 36.86 9.60 -25.97
C GLN A 94 37.63 8.44 -26.60
N PHE A 95 37.06 7.23 -26.58
CA PHE A 95 37.66 6.03 -27.20
C PHE A 95 37.28 5.84 -28.68
N GLY A 96 36.58 6.80 -29.30
CA GLY A 96 36.36 6.81 -30.75
C GLY A 96 35.59 5.59 -31.23
N HIS A 97 36.17 4.77 -32.12
CA HIS A 97 35.54 3.52 -32.56
C HIS A 97 35.31 2.53 -31.40
N PHE A 98 36.13 2.60 -30.36
CA PHE A 98 36.06 1.73 -29.19
C PHE A 98 35.28 2.34 -28.01
N ARG A 99 34.34 3.24 -28.33
CA ARG A 99 33.51 3.98 -27.36
C ARG A 99 32.62 3.10 -26.49
N TYR A 100 32.43 1.83 -26.82
CA TYR A 100 31.60 0.90 -26.04
C TYR A 100 32.48 0.01 -25.18
N VAL A 101 32.70 0.41 -23.94
CA VAL A 101 33.57 -0.31 -23.00
C VAL A 101 32.75 -1.32 -22.22
N ARG A 102 33.11 -2.59 -22.34
CA ARG A 102 32.54 -3.65 -21.49
C ARG A 102 33.21 -3.61 -20.12
N VAL A 103 32.41 -3.46 -19.07
CA VAL A 103 32.86 -3.47 -17.68
C VAL A 103 32.22 -4.65 -16.97
N THR A 104 33.03 -5.46 -16.31
CA THR A 104 32.57 -6.57 -15.46
C THR A 104 33.10 -6.33 -14.05
N ILE A 105 32.22 -6.38 -13.05
CA ILE A 105 32.57 -6.22 -11.63
C ILE A 105 32.16 -7.45 -10.84
N ASP A 106 33.05 -7.93 -9.98
CA ASP A 106 32.75 -8.99 -9.01
C ASP A 106 31.92 -8.41 -7.86
N CYS A 107 30.74 -8.96 -7.64
CA CYS A 107 29.77 -8.41 -6.68
C CYS A 107 30.13 -8.63 -5.21
N PHE A 108 31.23 -9.35 -4.91
CA PHE A 108 31.72 -9.58 -3.55
C PHE A 108 32.99 -8.77 -3.25
N SER A 109 34.03 -8.94 -4.07
CA SER A 109 35.35 -8.33 -3.90
C SER A 109 35.48 -6.94 -4.52
N MET A 110 34.50 -6.52 -5.33
CA MET A 110 34.52 -5.27 -6.11
C MET A 110 35.68 -5.18 -7.13
N ALA A 111 36.34 -6.30 -7.42
CA ALA A 111 37.33 -6.36 -8.49
C ALA A 111 36.67 -6.07 -9.85
N MET A 112 37.30 -5.22 -10.66
CA MET A 112 36.74 -4.76 -11.92
C MET A 112 37.66 -5.08 -13.10
N TRP A 113 37.04 -5.45 -14.22
CA TRP A 113 37.68 -5.64 -15.50
C TRP A 113 36.99 -4.76 -16.55
N ALA A 114 37.77 -4.05 -17.36
CA ALA A 114 37.24 -3.20 -18.42
C ALA A 114 37.98 -3.47 -19.74
N THR A 115 37.21 -3.71 -20.81
CA THR A 115 37.74 -3.90 -22.17
C THR A 115 37.08 -2.90 -23.12
N ALA A 116 37.88 -2.05 -23.74
CA ALA A 116 37.48 -1.29 -24.91
C ALA A 116 37.57 -2.20 -26.14
N GLN A 117 36.49 -2.30 -26.92
CA GLN A 117 36.37 -3.18 -28.09
C GLN A 117 36.05 -2.37 -29.33
#